data_AF-A0AAV0HS62-F1
#
_entry.id   AF-A0AAV0HS62-F1
#
_cell.length_a   1.000
_cell.length_b   1.000
_cell.length_c   1.000
_cell.angle_alpha   90.00
_cell.angle_beta   90.00
_cell.angle_gamma   90.00
#
_symmetry.space_group_name_H-M   'P 1'
#
loop_
_entity.id
_entity.type
_entity.pdbx_description
1 polymer ?
#
loop_
_entity_poly.entity_id
_entity_poly.type
_entity_poly.pdbx_seq_one_letter_code
_entity_poly.pdbx_strand_id
1 'polypeptide(L)'
;MATETLTLDSTAGRKVALPKTIFGCSHEGGGTFSPNASGIVGLGGGAASLVSQLGSTTGGKFSYCLASFGDDKPSTLTFGQSAAVSGGVSTPLLTDPRNPTFYFLRLDAISVGTKKIAFTGASGGGGGGNIIIDSGTTLTIVPKGVLSELADAVSSQVSGGTPVQVQGLDTCFEVEDSGSFEAPTLTMHFDGGADVELKTGNTFVEAEENVVCLAFAGSASLAIYGNVAQQNFRVGYDLKGETLSFEPADCTAGSSA
;
A
#
# COMPACT_ATOMS: atom_id res chain seq x y z
N MET A 1 11.61 -7.47 24.56
CA MET A 1 11.37 -8.53 23.58
C MET A 1 10.96 -9.78 24.31
N ALA A 2 10.06 -10.56 23.73
CA ALA A 2 9.60 -11.83 24.26
C ALA A 2 9.52 -12.87 23.11
N THR A 3 9.28 -14.12 23.46
CA THR A 3 9.06 -15.20 22.48
C THR A 3 7.79 -15.96 22.82
N GLU A 4 7.00 -16.30 21.80
CA GLU A 4 5.81 -17.14 21.93
C GLU A 4 5.61 -17.99 20.67
N THR A 5 4.63 -18.88 20.67
CA THR A 5 4.20 -19.66 19.52
C THR A 5 3.15 -18.90 18.71
N LEU A 6 3.52 -18.46 17.50
CA LEU A 6 2.57 -17.95 16.53
C LEU A 6 1.92 -19.13 15.80
N THR A 7 0.59 -19.13 15.61
CA THR A 7 -0.11 -20.16 14.85
C THR A 7 -0.81 -19.54 13.65
N LEU A 8 -0.57 -20.07 12.46
CA LEU A 8 -1.19 -19.63 11.20
C LEU A 8 -1.87 -20.81 10.50
N ASP A 9 -2.91 -20.54 9.72
CA ASP A 9 -3.48 -21.56 8.84
C ASP A 9 -2.60 -21.73 7.59
N SER A 10 -2.42 -22.97 7.14
CA SER A 10 -1.79 -23.30 5.86
C SER A 10 -2.83 -23.37 4.75
N THR A 11 -2.37 -23.21 3.52
CA THR A 11 -3.19 -23.41 2.31
C THR A 11 -3.73 -24.85 2.16
N ALA A 12 -3.20 -25.81 2.93
CA ALA A 12 -3.72 -27.17 3.01
C ALA A 12 -4.77 -27.35 4.14
N GLY A 13 -5.29 -26.27 4.72
CA GLY A 13 -6.32 -26.32 5.77
C GLY A 13 -5.82 -26.80 7.13
N ARG A 14 -4.50 -26.82 7.36
CA ARG A 14 -3.90 -27.25 8.64
C ARG A 14 -3.25 -26.07 9.36
N LYS A 15 -3.34 -26.05 10.69
CA LYS A 15 -2.62 -25.09 11.52
C LYS A 15 -1.12 -25.38 11.52
N VAL A 16 -0.31 -24.34 11.39
CA VAL A 16 1.15 -24.36 11.44
C VAL A 16 1.56 -23.57 12.67
N ALA A 17 2.21 -24.24 13.62
CA ALA A 17 2.78 -23.62 14.80
C ALA A 17 4.23 -23.18 14.53
N LEU A 18 4.55 -21.96 14.93
CA LEU A 18 5.83 -21.29 14.76
C LEU A 18 6.38 -20.97 16.16
N PRO A 19 6.97 -21.96 16.84
CA PRO A 19 7.46 -21.79 18.21
C PRO A 19 8.63 -20.81 18.23
N LYS A 20 8.82 -20.14 19.38
CA LYS A 20 9.90 -19.19 19.61
C LYS A 20 9.91 -17.99 18.64
N THR A 21 8.74 -17.61 18.14
CA THR A 21 8.58 -16.38 17.36
C THR A 21 8.87 -15.19 18.27
N ILE A 22 9.85 -14.36 17.88
CA ILE A 22 10.28 -13.17 18.62
C ILE A 22 9.32 -12.03 18.29
N PHE A 23 8.89 -11.30 19.31
CA PHE A 23 8.07 -10.10 19.15
C PHE A 23 8.41 -9.02 20.20
N GLY A 24 8.01 -7.78 19.90
CA GLY A 24 8.10 -6.65 20.81
C GLY A 24 6.91 -6.59 21.76
N CYS A 25 7.11 -6.16 23.00
CA CYS A 25 6.03 -5.85 23.94
C CYS A 25 5.89 -4.34 24.01
N SER A 26 4.67 -3.82 23.79
CA SER A 26 4.37 -2.42 23.98
C SER A 26 3.52 -2.22 25.23
N HIS A 27 3.87 -1.24 26.06
CA HIS A 27 3.09 -0.85 27.23
C HIS A 27 2.22 0.39 26.97
N GLU A 28 2.65 1.24 26.03
CA GLU A 28 1.92 2.42 25.56
C GLU A 28 1.99 2.44 24.03
N GLY A 29 0.84 2.56 23.37
CA GLY A 29 0.76 2.68 21.92
C GLY A 29 0.60 4.14 21.49
N GLY A 30 1.50 4.64 20.66
CA GLY A 30 1.31 5.90 19.93
C GLY A 30 0.91 5.60 18.48
N GLY A 31 -0.04 6.36 17.93
CA GLY A 31 -0.55 6.20 16.56
C GLY A 31 -2.07 6.12 16.52
N THR A 32 -2.62 5.94 15.32
CA THR A 32 -4.07 5.82 15.08
C THR A 32 -4.38 4.37 14.74
N PHE A 33 -4.78 3.59 15.75
CA PHE A 33 -5.13 2.18 15.59
C PHE A 33 -6.60 1.93 15.90
N SER A 34 -7.16 0.89 15.29
CA SER A 34 -8.47 0.38 15.69
C SER A 34 -8.44 0.01 17.17
N PRO A 35 -9.52 0.29 17.94
CA PRO A 35 -9.62 -0.12 19.34
C PRO A 35 -9.56 -1.64 19.53
N ASN A 36 -9.79 -2.40 18.46
CA ASN A 36 -9.73 -3.86 18.45
C ASN A 36 -8.35 -4.42 18.09
N ALA A 37 -7.37 -3.56 17.77
CA ALA A 37 -6.01 -4.00 17.48
C ALA A 37 -5.20 -4.19 18.77
N SER A 38 -4.51 -5.33 18.88
CA SER A 38 -3.62 -5.61 20.02
C SER A 38 -2.13 -5.42 19.69
N GLY A 39 -1.79 -5.01 18.47
CA GLY A 39 -0.41 -4.80 18.04
C GLY A 39 -0.26 -4.67 16.53
N ILE A 40 0.99 -4.78 16.06
CA ILE A 40 1.37 -4.64 14.65
C ILE A 40 2.16 -5.89 14.23
N VAL A 41 1.83 -6.44 13.07
CA VAL A 41 2.63 -7.48 12.41
C VAL A 41 3.62 -6.82 11.46
N GLY A 42 4.91 -6.83 11.81
CA GLY A 42 5.96 -6.24 10.98
C GLY A 42 6.33 -7.15 9.80
N LEU A 43 6.10 -6.68 8.57
CA LEU A 43 6.45 -7.37 7.32
C LEU A 43 7.69 -6.78 6.62
N GLY A 44 8.35 -5.79 7.23
CA GLY A 44 9.56 -5.14 6.70
C GLY A 44 10.81 -6.04 6.66
N GLY A 45 11.91 -5.54 6.11
CA GLY A 45 13.17 -6.29 5.94
C GLY A 45 14.00 -6.48 7.22
N GLY A 46 13.54 -5.96 8.36
CA GLY A 46 14.28 -6.06 9.63
C GLY A 46 14.40 -7.49 10.14
N ALA A 47 15.47 -7.80 10.89
CA ALA A 47 15.76 -9.16 11.36
C ALA A 47 14.67 -9.76 12.28
N ALA A 48 13.95 -8.92 13.02
CA ALA A 48 12.86 -9.34 13.89
C ALA A 48 11.48 -9.35 13.20
N SER A 49 11.39 -9.01 11.91
CA SER A 49 10.12 -9.04 11.18
C SER A 49 9.60 -10.47 11.03
N LEU A 50 8.29 -10.62 10.84
CA LEU A 50 7.69 -11.94 10.66
C LEU A 50 8.24 -12.60 9.39
N VAL A 51 8.42 -11.85 8.30
CA VAL A 51 8.95 -12.38 7.04
C VAL A 51 10.38 -12.88 7.17
N SER A 52 11.23 -12.19 7.94
CA SER A 52 12.61 -12.63 8.22
C SER A 52 12.63 -13.89 9.06
N GLN A 53 11.79 -13.97 10.09
CA GLN A 53 11.68 -15.15 10.95
C GLN A 53 11.11 -16.37 10.21
N LEU A 54 10.25 -16.16 9.19
CA LEU A 54 9.68 -17.22 8.36
C LEU A 54 10.53 -17.56 7.12
N GLY A 55 11.51 -16.73 6.76
CA GLY A 55 12.12 -16.69 5.43
C GLY A 55 12.70 -18.01 4.93
N SER A 56 13.26 -18.85 5.81
CA SER A 56 13.77 -20.18 5.44
C SER A 56 12.65 -21.14 5.00
N THR A 57 11.47 -21.02 5.60
CA THR A 57 10.31 -21.90 5.35
C THR A 57 9.48 -21.39 4.17
N THR A 58 9.43 -20.08 3.97
CA THR A 58 8.59 -19.42 2.95
C THR A 58 9.37 -19.06 1.69
N GLY A 59 10.68 -19.28 1.68
CA GLY A 59 11.54 -18.86 0.57
C GLY A 59 11.67 -17.35 0.43
N GLY A 60 11.26 -16.55 1.43
CA GLY A 60 11.28 -15.10 1.37
C GLY A 60 10.16 -14.50 0.50
N LYS A 61 9.05 -15.22 0.33
CA LYS A 61 7.90 -14.76 -0.45
C LYS A 61 6.67 -14.56 0.42
N PHE A 62 5.98 -13.46 0.19
CA PHE A 62 4.67 -13.19 0.78
C PHE A 62 3.85 -12.30 -0.14
N SER A 63 2.53 -12.33 0.00
CA SER A 63 1.62 -11.47 -0.75
C SER A 63 0.42 -11.15 0.10
N TYR A 64 -0.11 -9.94 -0.02
CA TYR A 64 -1.41 -9.60 0.55
C TYR A 64 -2.36 -9.13 -0.54
N CYS A 65 -3.65 -9.18 -0.23
CA CYS A 65 -4.72 -8.63 -1.05
C CYS A 65 -5.59 -7.80 -0.11
N LEU A 66 -5.51 -6.47 -0.18
CA LEU A 66 -6.30 -5.59 0.68
C LEU A 66 -7.68 -5.37 0.06
N ALA A 67 -8.74 -5.69 0.81
CA ALA A 67 -10.10 -5.30 0.46
C ALA A 67 -10.25 -3.76 0.45
N SER A 68 -11.32 -3.27 -0.15
CA SER A 68 -11.55 -1.83 -0.24
C SER A 68 -11.75 -1.21 1.14
N PHE A 69 -11.45 0.07 1.28
CA PHE A 69 -11.70 0.78 2.54
C PHE A 69 -13.19 0.69 2.89
N GLY A 70 -13.52 0.23 4.11
CA GLY A 70 -14.90 0.07 4.57
C GLY A 70 -15.53 -1.29 4.29
N ASP A 71 -14.91 -2.17 3.48
CA ASP A 71 -15.36 -3.55 3.33
C ASP A 71 -15.19 -4.31 4.67
N ASP A 72 -16.22 -5.06 5.07
CA ASP A 72 -16.23 -5.89 6.28
C ASP A 72 -15.74 -7.32 6.03
N LYS A 73 -15.51 -7.67 4.77
CA LYS A 73 -15.06 -8.99 4.35
C LYS A 73 -13.58 -9.21 4.68
N PRO A 74 -13.21 -10.43 5.11
CA PRO A 74 -11.82 -10.76 5.39
C PRO A 74 -10.99 -10.71 4.11
N SER A 75 -9.82 -10.11 4.22
CA SER A 75 -8.80 -10.05 3.17
C SER A 75 -7.68 -11.04 3.49
N THR A 76 -6.66 -11.19 2.62
CA THR A 76 -5.67 -12.27 2.76
C THR A 76 -4.23 -11.77 2.88
N LEU A 77 -3.44 -12.49 3.69
CA LEU A 77 -1.98 -12.43 3.74
C LEU A 77 -1.45 -13.85 3.61
N THR A 78 -0.71 -14.13 2.54
CA THR A 78 -0.19 -15.45 2.21
C THR A 78 1.33 -15.43 2.25
N PHE A 79 1.92 -16.51 2.77
CA PHE A 79 3.37 -16.69 2.78
C PHE A 79 3.77 -17.93 1.98
N GLY A 80 5.01 -17.96 1.49
CA GLY A 80 5.55 -19.13 0.82
C GLY A 80 5.29 -19.14 -0.68
N GLN A 81 5.39 -20.32 -1.29
CA GLN A 81 5.26 -20.47 -2.73
C GLN A 81 3.86 -20.10 -3.25
N SER A 82 2.81 -20.32 -2.44
CA SER A 82 1.45 -19.90 -2.76
C SER A 82 1.29 -18.38 -2.84
N ALA A 83 2.24 -17.60 -2.30
CA ALA A 83 2.24 -16.15 -2.38
C ALA A 83 2.79 -15.59 -3.70
N ALA A 84 3.33 -16.44 -4.57
CA ALA A 84 3.86 -16.00 -5.86
C ALA A 84 2.76 -15.36 -6.71
N VAL A 85 3.07 -14.19 -7.27
CA VAL A 85 2.22 -13.44 -8.19
C VAL A 85 2.83 -13.55 -9.58
N SER A 86 2.08 -14.11 -10.52
CA SER A 86 2.52 -14.36 -11.89
C SER A 86 1.68 -13.63 -12.94
N GLY A 87 0.52 -13.07 -12.55
CA GLY A 87 -0.22 -12.09 -13.34
C GLY A 87 0.17 -10.65 -12.95
N GLY A 88 -0.14 -9.69 -13.83
CA GLY A 88 0.06 -8.25 -13.55
C GLY A 88 1.42 -7.69 -13.98
N VAL A 89 1.87 -6.65 -13.28
CA VAL A 89 3.12 -5.91 -13.56
C VAL A 89 4.08 -6.02 -12.39
N SER A 90 5.38 -5.93 -12.67
CA SER A 90 6.44 -6.08 -11.66
C SER A 90 7.51 -5.01 -11.78
N THR A 91 7.99 -4.53 -10.63
CA THR A 91 9.05 -3.53 -10.49
C THR A 91 10.16 -4.08 -9.58
N PRO A 92 11.41 -3.63 -9.71
CA PRO A 92 12.46 -3.92 -8.74
C PRO A 92 12.06 -3.49 -7.32
N LEU A 93 12.32 -4.37 -6.34
CA LEU A 93 12.19 -4.11 -4.91
C LEU A 93 13.57 -3.75 -4.35
N LEU A 94 13.72 -2.51 -3.92
CA LEU A 94 15.00 -1.95 -3.50
C LEU A 94 15.11 -1.93 -1.98
N THR A 95 16.32 -2.11 -1.46
CA THR A 95 16.61 -2.06 -0.02
C THR A 95 17.75 -1.07 0.26
N ASP A 96 17.72 -0.43 1.43
CA ASP A 96 18.80 0.44 1.91
C ASP A 96 19.43 -0.20 3.16
N PRO A 97 20.71 -0.58 3.14
CA PRO A 97 21.40 -1.11 4.32
C PRO A 97 21.37 -0.17 5.53
N ARG A 98 21.22 1.14 5.31
CA ARG A 98 21.09 2.13 6.40
C ARG A 98 19.69 2.14 7.01
N ASN A 99 18.69 1.65 6.27
CA ASN A 99 17.29 1.57 6.67
C ASN A 99 16.71 0.19 6.29
N PRO A 100 17.24 -0.91 6.85
CA PRO A 100 16.97 -2.27 6.38
C PRO A 100 15.52 -2.73 6.59
N THR A 101 14.74 -1.98 7.38
CA THR A 101 13.32 -2.27 7.62
C THR A 101 12.44 -1.93 6.42
N PHE A 102 12.77 -0.86 5.69
CA PHE A 102 11.88 -0.35 4.64
C PHE A 102 12.17 -1.00 3.29
N TYR A 103 11.09 -1.22 2.54
CA TYR A 103 11.16 -1.58 1.14
C TYR A 103 10.94 -0.33 0.29
N PHE A 104 11.84 -0.12 -0.66
CA PHE A 104 11.80 1.02 -1.55
C PHE A 104 11.45 0.56 -2.96
N LEU A 105 10.77 1.43 -3.68
CA LEU A 105 10.54 1.33 -5.12
C LEU A 105 11.12 2.57 -5.79
N ARG A 106 11.22 2.54 -7.12
CA ARG A 106 11.46 3.74 -7.91
C ARG A 106 10.21 4.06 -8.73
N LEU A 107 9.59 5.19 -8.40
CA LEU A 107 8.49 5.78 -9.14
C LEU A 107 9.06 6.84 -10.09
N ASP A 108 8.84 6.69 -11.39
CA ASP A 108 9.34 7.61 -12.41
C ASP A 108 8.35 8.76 -12.66
N ALA A 109 7.05 8.47 -12.65
CA ALA A 109 6.00 9.46 -12.89
C ALA A 109 4.63 9.01 -12.38
N ILE A 110 3.69 9.94 -12.31
CA ILE A 110 2.26 9.66 -12.10
C ILE A 110 1.49 10.31 -13.24
N SER A 111 0.62 9.56 -13.92
CA SER A 111 -0.29 10.13 -14.92
C SER A 111 -1.69 10.31 -14.35
N VAL A 112 -2.35 11.40 -14.74
CA VAL A 112 -3.76 11.68 -14.49
C VAL A 112 -4.45 11.82 -15.84
N GLY A 113 -5.17 10.78 -16.27
CA GLY A 113 -5.62 10.67 -17.65
C GLY A 113 -4.42 10.75 -18.63
N THR A 114 -4.37 11.79 -19.45
CA THR A 114 -3.28 12.00 -20.43
C THR A 114 -2.11 12.85 -19.92
N LYS A 115 -2.25 13.51 -18.75
CA LYS A 115 -1.22 14.39 -18.19
C LYS A 115 -0.25 13.57 -17.35
N LYS A 116 1.01 13.49 -17.80
CA LYS A 116 2.11 12.81 -17.08
C LYS A 116 2.90 13.81 -16.23
N ILE A 117 2.98 13.54 -14.92
CA ILE A 117 3.68 14.36 -13.93
C ILE A 117 4.93 13.61 -13.49
N ALA A 118 6.12 14.20 -13.69
CA ALA A 118 7.38 13.57 -13.32
C ALA A 118 7.52 13.50 -11.79
N PHE A 119 7.96 12.35 -11.26
CA PHE A 119 8.13 12.19 -9.82
C PHE A 119 9.50 12.74 -9.39
N THR A 120 9.50 13.96 -8.84
CA THR A 120 10.72 14.67 -8.45
C THR A 120 10.63 15.23 -7.03
N GLY A 121 11.77 15.41 -6.37
CA GLY A 121 11.85 16.08 -5.06
C GLY A 121 11.69 15.17 -3.84
N ALA A 122 11.49 13.86 -4.01
CA ALA A 122 11.59 12.90 -2.89
C ALA A 122 13.07 12.66 -2.53
N SER A 123 13.41 12.69 -1.25
CA SER A 123 14.74 12.27 -0.82
C SER A 123 14.83 10.76 -0.98
N GLY A 124 15.60 10.30 -1.97
CA GLY A 124 15.77 8.88 -2.21
C GLY A 124 16.30 8.14 -0.98
N GLY A 125 15.74 6.96 -0.73
CA GLY A 125 16.39 5.97 0.11
C GLY A 125 17.71 5.55 -0.54
N GLY A 126 18.63 4.99 0.23
CA GLY A 126 19.81 4.33 -0.37
C GLY A 126 19.36 3.22 -1.32
N GLY A 127 20.22 2.83 -2.26
CA GLY A 127 19.88 1.79 -3.24
C GLY A 127 19.05 2.26 -4.44
N GLY A 128 18.81 3.57 -4.59
CA GLY A 128 18.22 4.15 -5.81
C GLY A 128 16.69 4.25 -5.82
N GLY A 129 16.03 3.85 -4.72
CA GLY A 129 14.59 4.00 -4.55
C GLY A 129 14.20 5.41 -4.07
N ASN A 130 13.01 5.86 -4.44
CA ASN A 130 12.50 7.21 -4.14
C ASN A 130 11.14 7.23 -3.44
N ILE A 131 10.53 6.07 -3.21
CA ILE A 131 9.27 5.93 -2.49
C ILE A 131 9.26 4.62 -1.69
N ILE A 132 8.75 4.66 -0.47
CA ILE A 132 8.57 3.46 0.38
C ILE A 132 7.20 2.86 0.08
N ILE A 133 7.09 1.54 -0.09
CA ILE A 133 5.77 0.90 -0.06
C ILE A 133 5.41 0.53 1.38
N ASP A 134 4.25 0.99 1.85
CA ASP A 134 3.84 0.78 3.23
C ASP A 134 2.34 0.44 3.33
N SER A 135 2.04 -0.72 3.90
CA SER A 135 0.66 -1.14 4.18
C SER A 135 0.08 -0.48 5.45
N GLY A 136 0.94 0.12 6.29
CA GLY A 136 0.55 0.78 7.54
C GLY A 136 0.17 2.26 7.38
N THR A 137 0.53 2.89 6.26
CA THR A 137 0.16 4.28 5.96
C THR A 137 -1.06 4.30 5.04
N THR A 138 -2.13 5.02 5.44
CA THR A 138 -3.37 5.10 4.64
C THR A 138 -3.17 5.82 3.31
N LEU A 139 -2.70 7.07 3.37
CA LEU A 139 -2.57 7.96 2.22
C LEU A 139 -1.26 7.73 1.47
N THR A 140 -1.26 7.96 0.15
CA THR A 140 -0.01 8.05 -0.61
C THR A 140 0.64 9.41 -0.36
N ILE A 141 1.85 9.41 0.21
CA ILE A 141 2.60 10.62 0.53
C ILE A 141 3.58 10.91 -0.60
N VAL A 142 3.49 12.10 -1.18
CA VAL A 142 4.34 12.55 -2.29
C VAL A 142 4.98 13.90 -1.99
N PRO A 143 6.04 14.31 -2.72
CA PRO A 143 6.59 15.65 -2.61
C PRO A 143 5.51 16.73 -2.86
N LYS A 144 5.53 17.81 -2.08
CA LYS A 144 4.50 18.88 -2.18
C LYS A 144 4.29 19.44 -3.60
N GLY A 145 5.36 19.56 -4.40
CA GLY A 145 5.25 19.99 -5.79
C GLY A 145 4.46 19.01 -6.66
N VAL A 146 4.75 17.71 -6.52
CA VAL A 146 4.01 16.64 -7.20
C VAL A 146 2.55 16.63 -6.76
N LEU A 147 2.27 16.81 -5.47
CA LEU A 147 0.89 16.87 -4.98
C LEU A 147 0.11 18.03 -5.58
N SER A 148 0.71 19.22 -5.66
CA SER A 148 0.05 20.38 -6.27
C SER A 148 -0.33 20.11 -7.72
N GLU A 149 0.59 19.53 -8.50
CA GLU A 149 0.31 19.20 -9.91
C GLU A 149 -0.76 18.11 -10.06
N LEU A 150 -0.79 17.13 -9.14
CA LEU A 150 -1.83 16.10 -9.07
C LEU A 150 -3.18 16.69 -8.72
N ALA A 151 -3.25 17.51 -7.67
CA ALA A 151 -4.48 18.17 -7.23
C ALA A 151 -5.13 18.98 -8.35
N ASP A 152 -4.33 19.76 -9.08
CA ASP A 152 -4.79 20.55 -10.22
C ASP A 152 -5.29 19.65 -11.37
N ALA A 153 -4.51 18.62 -11.71
CA ALA A 153 -4.84 17.71 -12.81
C ALA A 153 -6.10 16.89 -12.54
N VAL A 154 -6.26 16.40 -11.31
CA VAL A 154 -7.42 15.65 -10.85
C VAL A 154 -8.64 16.55 -10.83
N SER A 155 -8.55 17.72 -10.19
CA SER A 155 -9.69 18.64 -10.05
C SER A 155 -10.23 19.11 -11.41
N SER A 156 -9.36 19.25 -12.42
CA SER A 156 -9.79 19.60 -13.78
C SER A 156 -10.53 18.50 -14.54
N GLN A 157 -10.47 17.25 -14.07
CA GLN A 157 -10.99 16.06 -14.74
C GLN A 157 -12.07 15.33 -13.93
N VAL A 158 -12.36 15.78 -12.71
CA VAL A 158 -13.47 15.30 -11.89
C VAL A 158 -14.79 15.85 -12.41
N SER A 159 -15.84 15.04 -12.39
CA SER A 159 -17.23 15.46 -12.62
C SER A 159 -18.15 14.91 -11.55
N GLY A 160 -19.27 15.60 -11.29
CA GLY A 160 -20.26 15.17 -10.30
C GLY A 160 -19.87 15.46 -8.84
N GLY A 161 -18.99 16.43 -8.59
CA GLY A 161 -18.63 16.87 -7.24
C GLY A 161 -18.30 18.36 -7.18
N THR A 162 -18.60 19.00 -6.05
CA THR A 162 -18.32 20.42 -5.78
C THR A 162 -17.11 20.55 -4.86
N PRO A 163 -16.05 21.30 -5.23
CA PRO A 163 -14.88 21.44 -4.39
C PRO A 163 -15.22 21.97 -2.98
N VAL A 164 -14.70 21.29 -1.95
CA VAL A 164 -14.91 21.62 -0.53
C VAL A 164 -13.57 21.57 0.20
N GLN A 165 -13.47 22.30 1.32
CA GLN A 165 -12.28 22.32 2.17
C GLN A 165 -12.47 21.36 3.34
N VAL A 166 -11.56 20.40 3.48
CA VAL A 166 -11.51 19.47 4.62
C VAL A 166 -10.15 19.63 5.29
N GLN A 167 -10.12 19.72 6.62
CA GLN A 167 -8.88 19.92 7.34
C GLN A 167 -7.96 18.68 7.20
N GLY A 168 -6.77 18.88 6.62
CA GLY A 168 -5.76 17.83 6.50
C GLY A 168 -5.80 17.02 5.19
N LEU A 169 -6.72 17.33 4.28
CA LEU A 169 -6.79 16.76 2.93
C LEU A 169 -6.85 17.90 1.90
N ASP A 170 -5.99 17.82 0.88
CA ASP A 170 -5.76 18.95 -0.03
C ASP A 170 -6.80 19.06 -1.15
N THR A 171 -7.50 17.97 -1.51
CA THR A 171 -8.40 17.93 -2.67
C THR A 171 -9.63 17.11 -2.34
N CYS A 172 -10.77 17.77 -2.11
CA CYS A 172 -12.02 17.15 -1.69
C CYS A 172 -13.21 17.71 -2.45
N PHE A 173 -14.24 16.88 -2.60
CA PHE A 173 -15.47 17.19 -3.32
C PHE A 173 -16.67 16.72 -2.51
N GLU A 174 -17.64 17.62 -2.32
CA GLU A 174 -18.99 17.26 -1.89
C GLU A 174 -19.72 16.60 -3.08
N VAL A 175 -20.29 15.43 -2.86
CA VAL A 175 -20.95 14.61 -3.89
C VAL A 175 -22.44 14.50 -3.57
N GLU A 176 -23.28 14.55 -4.60
CA GLU A 176 -24.71 14.31 -4.42
C GLU A 176 -25.00 12.80 -4.33
N ASP A 177 -26.02 12.42 -3.56
CA ASP A 177 -26.50 11.03 -3.39
C ASP A 177 -26.85 10.32 -4.72
N SER A 178 -26.90 11.07 -5.84
CA SER A 178 -27.18 10.57 -7.18
C SER A 178 -26.10 9.64 -7.76
N GLY A 179 -24.93 9.51 -7.09
CA GLY A 179 -23.87 8.58 -7.49
C GLY A 179 -23.14 8.95 -8.78
N SER A 180 -23.13 10.23 -9.14
CA SER A 180 -22.57 10.75 -10.39
C SER A 180 -21.10 11.16 -10.32
N PHE A 181 -20.42 10.89 -9.19
CA PHE A 181 -19.01 11.24 -9.03
C PHE A 181 -18.11 10.36 -9.90
N GLU A 182 -17.44 10.98 -10.86
CA GLU A 182 -16.45 10.34 -11.70
C GLU A 182 -15.10 11.05 -11.52
N ALA A 183 -14.06 10.25 -11.29
CA ALA A 183 -12.69 10.71 -11.14
C ALA A 183 -11.80 10.10 -12.23
N PRO A 184 -10.74 10.81 -12.65
CA PRO A 184 -9.82 10.27 -13.63
C PRO A 184 -9.06 9.06 -13.07
N THR A 185 -8.78 8.10 -13.93
CA THR A 185 -7.80 7.06 -13.66
C THR A 185 -6.42 7.68 -13.43
N LEU A 186 -5.73 7.24 -12.38
CA LEU A 186 -4.31 7.56 -12.15
C LEU A 186 -3.45 6.36 -12.57
N THR A 187 -2.25 6.60 -13.07
CA THR A 187 -1.29 5.53 -13.34
C THR A 187 0.03 5.83 -12.64
N MET A 188 0.45 4.92 -11.77
CA MET A 188 1.76 4.97 -11.13
C MET A 188 2.77 4.28 -12.05
N HIS A 189 3.73 5.03 -12.58
CA HIS A 189 4.76 4.53 -13.48
C HIS A 189 6.01 4.17 -12.69
N PHE A 190 6.16 2.91 -12.32
CA PHE A 190 7.36 2.42 -11.64
C PHE A 190 8.46 2.00 -12.63
N ASP A 191 9.69 1.96 -12.13
CA ASP A 191 10.86 1.51 -12.89
C ASP A 191 10.65 0.09 -13.46
N GLY A 192 11.36 -0.22 -14.55
CA GLY A 192 11.14 -1.46 -15.31
C GLY A 192 9.88 -1.45 -16.17
N GLY A 193 9.16 -0.33 -16.26
CA GLY A 193 7.96 -0.18 -17.10
C GLY A 193 6.69 -0.73 -16.46
N ALA A 194 6.65 -0.84 -15.13
CA ALA A 194 5.48 -1.29 -14.40
C ALA A 194 4.48 -0.16 -14.22
N ASP A 195 3.43 -0.16 -15.04
CA ASP A 195 2.33 0.78 -14.97
C ASP A 195 1.19 0.20 -14.12
N VAL A 196 0.99 0.76 -12.92
CA VAL A 196 -0.08 0.37 -12.01
C VAL A 196 -1.24 1.35 -12.15
N GLU A 197 -2.33 0.89 -12.75
CA GLU A 197 -3.53 1.68 -12.99
C GLU A 197 -4.43 1.71 -11.74
N LEU A 198 -4.68 2.90 -11.21
CA LEU A 198 -5.47 3.14 -10.00
C LEU A 198 -6.83 3.73 -10.37
N LYS A 199 -7.90 3.06 -9.92
CA LYS A 199 -9.28 3.52 -10.09
C LYS A 199 -9.70 4.45 -8.94
N THR A 200 -10.94 4.95 -8.98
CA THR A 200 -11.48 5.84 -7.94
C THR A 200 -11.31 5.26 -6.53
N GLY A 201 -11.62 3.98 -6.32
CA GLY A 201 -11.45 3.33 -5.00
C GLY A 201 -10.00 3.21 -4.52
N ASN A 202 -9.02 3.39 -5.41
CA ASN A 202 -7.59 3.41 -5.07
C ASN A 202 -7.05 4.82 -4.84
N THR A 203 -7.80 5.85 -5.20
CA THR A 203 -7.32 7.23 -5.28
C THR A 203 -8.17 8.19 -4.46
N PHE A 204 -9.38 7.80 -4.07
CA PHE A 204 -10.28 8.60 -3.24
C PHE A 204 -10.75 7.82 -2.02
N VAL A 205 -10.99 8.55 -0.93
CA VAL A 205 -11.62 8.06 0.28
C VAL A 205 -12.79 8.96 0.65
N GLU A 206 -13.84 8.39 1.22
CA GLU A 206 -14.89 9.15 1.87
C GLU A 206 -14.36 9.65 3.23
N ALA A 207 -14.23 10.97 3.35
CA ALA A 207 -13.66 11.61 4.55
C ALA A 207 -14.77 12.00 5.55
N GLU A 208 -15.92 12.42 5.03
CA GLU A 208 -17.13 12.77 5.76
C GLU A 208 -18.34 12.30 4.94
N GLU A 209 -19.53 12.28 5.54
CA GLU A 209 -20.77 11.94 4.82
C GLU A 209 -20.89 12.83 3.57
N ASN A 210 -20.99 12.20 2.41
CA ASN A 210 -21.07 12.86 1.10
C ASN A 210 -19.85 13.72 0.71
N VAL A 211 -18.68 13.51 1.34
CA VAL A 211 -17.44 14.18 0.97
C VAL A 211 -16.35 13.17 0.64
N VAL A 212 -15.91 13.17 -0.62
CA VAL A 212 -14.81 12.33 -1.11
C VAL A 212 -13.55 13.16 -1.32
N CYS A 213 -12.41 12.63 -0.90
CA CYS A 213 -11.13 13.31 -0.96
C CYS A 213 -10.06 12.46 -1.64
N LEU A 214 -9.18 13.10 -2.41
CA LEU A 214 -8.00 12.49 -2.98
C LEU A 214 -7.14 11.91 -1.85
N ALA A 215 -6.82 10.62 -1.93
CA ALA A 215 -6.10 9.86 -0.92
C ALA A 215 -4.57 10.07 -0.99
N PHE A 216 -4.15 11.33 -1.17
CA PHE A 216 -2.76 11.76 -1.29
C PHE A 216 -2.46 12.90 -0.31
N ALA A 217 -1.22 12.94 0.19
CA ALA A 217 -0.75 13.97 1.09
C ALA A 217 0.67 14.46 0.76
N GLY A 218 0.98 15.69 1.16
CA GLY A 218 2.20 16.38 0.75
C GLY A 218 3.28 16.38 1.83
N SER A 219 4.47 15.93 1.48
CA SER A 219 5.63 15.91 2.37
C SER A 219 6.83 16.62 1.76
N ALA A 220 7.73 17.13 2.61
CA ALA A 220 8.94 17.82 2.19
C ALA A 220 10.13 16.88 1.91
N SER A 221 10.08 15.64 2.39
CA SER A 221 11.24 14.73 2.36
C SER A 221 10.86 13.29 2.09
N LEU A 222 9.94 12.75 2.89
CA LEU A 222 9.52 11.35 2.82
C LEU A 222 8.42 11.14 1.78
N ALA A 223 8.55 10.11 0.95
CA ALA A 223 7.49 9.64 0.07
C ALA A 223 7.10 8.19 0.40
N ILE A 224 5.80 7.92 0.43
CA ILE A 224 5.21 6.63 0.79
C ILE A 224 4.08 6.30 -0.19
N TYR A 225 4.11 5.10 -0.76
CA TYR A 225 2.98 4.50 -1.47
C TYR A 225 2.07 3.85 -0.44
N GLY A 226 0.92 4.49 -0.19
CA GLY A 226 0.00 4.14 0.90
C GLY A 226 -0.96 3.00 0.54
N ASN A 227 -1.70 2.53 1.54
CA ASN A 227 -2.47 1.30 1.43
C ASN A 227 -3.78 1.46 0.65
N VAL A 228 -4.35 2.66 0.54
CA VAL A 228 -5.55 2.90 -0.30
C VAL A 228 -5.22 2.63 -1.78
N ALA A 229 -4.06 3.09 -2.24
CA ALA A 229 -3.58 2.82 -3.59
C ALA A 229 -3.26 1.33 -3.85
N GLN A 230 -3.12 0.52 -2.79
CA GLN A 230 -2.82 -0.91 -2.87
C GLN A 230 -4.08 -1.81 -2.81
N GLN A 231 -5.26 -1.24 -2.58
CA GLN A 231 -6.52 -2.00 -2.48
C GLN A 231 -6.88 -2.71 -3.78
N ASN A 232 -7.49 -3.89 -3.69
CA ASN A 232 -7.88 -4.71 -4.85
C ASN A 232 -6.70 -5.04 -5.79
N PHE A 233 -5.50 -5.09 -5.22
CA PHE A 233 -4.32 -5.71 -5.81
C PHE A 233 -3.84 -6.83 -4.92
N ARG A 234 -3.48 -7.94 -5.54
CA ARG A 234 -2.56 -8.88 -4.95
C ARG A 234 -1.14 -8.32 -5.08
N VAL A 235 -0.63 -7.77 -3.98
CA VAL A 235 0.72 -7.21 -3.90
C VAL A 235 1.68 -8.31 -3.45
N GLY A 236 2.53 -8.76 -4.36
CA GLY A 236 3.46 -9.88 -4.15
C GLY A 236 4.89 -9.40 -3.93
N TYR A 237 5.51 -9.86 -2.85
CA TYR A 237 6.91 -9.61 -2.51
C TYR A 237 7.73 -10.88 -2.75
N ASP A 238 8.71 -10.81 -3.64
CA ASP A 238 9.79 -11.79 -3.74
C ASP A 238 11.08 -11.15 -3.24
N LEU A 239 11.39 -11.37 -1.96
CA LEU A 239 12.55 -10.75 -1.31
C LEU A 239 13.89 -11.30 -1.82
N LYS A 240 13.91 -12.51 -2.37
CA LYS A 240 15.12 -13.10 -2.95
C LYS A 240 15.30 -12.73 -4.41
N GLY A 241 14.19 -12.64 -5.14
CA GLY A 241 14.16 -12.14 -6.51
C GLY A 241 14.18 -10.62 -6.61
N GLU A 242 14.23 -9.90 -5.48
CA GLU A 242 14.23 -8.44 -5.39
C GLU A 242 13.16 -7.81 -6.28
N THR A 243 11.94 -8.37 -6.24
CA THR A 243 10.83 -7.99 -7.12
C THR A 243 9.56 -7.77 -6.32
N LEU A 244 8.82 -6.73 -6.69
CA LEU A 244 7.46 -6.47 -6.23
C LEU A 244 6.49 -6.56 -7.42
N SER A 245 5.38 -7.26 -7.24
CA SER A 245 4.35 -7.42 -8.26
C SER A 245 3.01 -6.87 -7.82
N PHE A 246 2.26 -6.30 -8.77
CA PHE A 246 0.90 -5.82 -8.61
C PHE A 246 -0.02 -6.53 -9.61
N GLU A 247 -0.95 -7.32 -9.11
CA GLU A 247 -1.97 -8.01 -9.91
C GLU A 247 -3.36 -7.54 -9.47
N PRO A 248 -4.18 -6.92 -10.35
CA PRO A 248 -5.57 -6.61 -10.01
C PRO A 248 -6.32 -7.87 -9.55
N ALA A 249 -7.04 -7.78 -8.44
CA ALA A 249 -7.74 -8.91 -7.84
C ALA A 249 -8.99 -8.47 -7.07
N ASP A 250 -10.01 -9.33 -7.00
CA ASP A 250 -11.08 -9.19 -6.03
C ASP A 250 -10.57 -9.69 -4.68
N CYS A 251 -10.17 -8.76 -3.80
CA CYS A 251 -9.63 -9.09 -2.49
C CYS A 251 -10.70 -9.47 -1.45
N THR A 252 -11.97 -9.53 -1.86
CA THR A 252 -13.10 -9.95 -1.01
C THR A 252 -13.58 -11.36 -1.33
N ALA A 253 -13.23 -11.89 -2.52
CA ALA A 253 -13.40 -13.27 -2.86
C ALA A 253 -12.35 -14.08 -2.06
N GLY A 254 -12.77 -14.65 -0.93
CA GLY A 254 -11.90 -15.50 -0.12
C GLY A 254 -11.14 -16.49 -1.00
N SER A 255 -9.83 -16.64 -0.75
CA SER A 255 -8.98 -17.56 -1.52
C SER A 255 -9.66 -18.92 -1.58
N SER A 256 -10.12 -19.33 -2.78
CA SER A 256 -10.67 -20.65 -2.98
C SER A 256 -9.60 -21.67 -2.59
N ALA A 257 -9.95 -22.51 -1.61
CA ALA A 257 -9.12 -23.61 -1.14
C ALA A 257 -8.92 -24.67 -2.23
#